data_AF-A0AAD5C6E4-F1
#
_entry.id   AF-A0AAD5C6E4-F1
#
_cell.length_a   1.000
_cell.length_b   1.000
_cell.length_c   1.000
_cell.angle_alpha   90.00
_cell.angle_beta   90.00
_cell.angle_gamma   90.00
#
_symmetry.space_group_name_H-M   'P 1'
#
loop_
_entity.id
_entity.type
_entity.pdbx_description
1 polymer ?
#
loop_
_entity_poly.entity_id
_entity_poly.type
_entity_poly.pdbx_seq_one_letter_code
_entity_poly.pdbx_strand_id
1 'polypeptide(L)'
;MSSRPRTGPPKHANKFAWKPNAGVKINETEVGGRFRPLSDITGVCPKCKDQIEWKRKYGKYKPLSEPAKCQKCTKRAVRQAYHNLCNACAKEHNVCAKCSCRVDRIVGRDITEVEAEQKMLQAAINNARERDKRSLLRAMNKGKSQTKEKDQDQDPTDGQHKAGDLFNAGSLEAYAGTARDDEAEDLSDEEAQVVN
;
A
#
# COMPACT_ATOMS: atom_id res chain seq x y z
N MET A 1 -19.03 48.49 3.70
CA MET A 1 -19.85 47.45 4.35
C MET A 1 -19.20 46.09 4.13
N SER A 2 -18.43 45.61 5.10
CA SER A 2 -17.77 44.30 5.00
C SER A 2 -18.69 43.23 5.59
N SER A 3 -19.27 42.38 4.75
CA SER A 3 -20.08 41.25 5.20
C SER A 3 -19.25 40.31 6.07
N ARG A 4 -19.71 40.00 7.29
CA ARG A 4 -19.05 39.03 8.17
C ARG A 4 -18.95 37.67 7.45
N PRO A 5 -17.79 36.99 7.51
CA PRO A 5 -17.63 35.68 6.87
C PRO A 5 -18.61 34.70 7.53
N ARG A 6 -19.49 34.09 6.72
CA ARG A 6 -20.41 33.08 7.22
C ARG A 6 -19.62 31.87 7.72
N THR A 7 -19.74 31.60 9.00
CA THR A 7 -19.10 30.47 9.67
C THR A 7 -20.05 29.27 9.65
N GLY A 8 -19.61 28.14 9.10
CA GLY A 8 -20.36 26.89 9.11
C GLY A 8 -20.61 26.29 7.73
N PRO A 9 -20.99 24.99 7.67
CA PRO A 9 -21.30 24.31 6.42
C PRO A 9 -22.45 24.99 5.67
N PRO A 10 -22.50 24.86 4.33
CA PRO A 10 -23.60 25.40 3.55
C PRO A 10 -24.95 24.83 4.01
N LYS A 11 -25.93 25.72 4.24
CA LYS A 11 -27.30 25.38 4.68
C LYS A 11 -27.95 24.27 3.82
N HIS A 12 -27.61 24.23 2.54
CA HIS A 12 -28.11 23.26 1.57
C HIS A 12 -26.95 22.41 1.06
N ALA A 13 -26.41 21.53 1.91
CA ALA A 13 -25.41 20.56 1.50
C ALA A 13 -26.08 19.32 0.87
N ASN A 14 -25.44 18.73 -0.15
CA ASN A 14 -25.93 17.51 -0.78
C ASN A 14 -25.86 16.34 0.19
N LYS A 15 -26.96 15.59 0.34
CA LYS A 15 -27.00 14.35 1.15
C LYS A 15 -26.23 13.19 0.50
N PHE A 16 -26.22 13.15 -0.83
CA PHE A 16 -25.56 12.10 -1.61
C PHE A 16 -24.53 12.72 -2.55
N ALA A 17 -23.40 12.02 -2.73
CA ALA A 17 -22.40 12.41 -3.71
C ALA A 17 -22.94 12.16 -5.13
N TRP A 18 -22.88 13.18 -5.98
CA TRP A 18 -23.23 13.05 -7.39
C TRP A 18 -22.28 12.07 -8.08
N LYS A 19 -22.84 11.12 -8.82
CA LYS A 19 -22.11 10.12 -9.61
C LYS A 19 -22.29 10.45 -11.10
N PRO A 20 -21.23 10.82 -11.84
CA PRO A 20 -21.35 11.27 -13.23
C PRO A 20 -21.95 10.21 -14.15
N ASN A 21 -21.61 8.94 -13.94
CA ASN A 21 -22.06 7.84 -14.79
C ASN A 21 -23.20 7.04 -14.14
N ALA A 22 -24.00 7.67 -13.26
CA ALA A 22 -25.17 7.02 -12.69
C ALA A 22 -26.16 6.65 -13.80
N GLY A 23 -26.46 5.36 -13.94
CA GLY A 23 -27.39 4.85 -14.94
C GLY A 23 -26.82 4.66 -16.35
N VAL A 24 -25.55 4.98 -16.60
CA VAL A 24 -24.86 4.68 -17.86
C VAL A 24 -24.18 3.32 -17.76
N LYS A 25 -24.54 2.39 -18.65
CA LYS A 25 -23.82 1.11 -18.79
C LYS A 25 -22.45 1.39 -19.40
N ILE A 26 -21.39 1.29 -18.60
CA ILE A 26 -20.01 1.41 -19.07
C ILE A 26 -19.58 0.03 -19.56
N ASN A 27 -19.19 -0.07 -20.83
CA ASN A 27 -18.61 -1.29 -21.35
C ASN A 27 -17.24 -1.54 -20.69
N GLU A 28 -16.94 -2.77 -20.30
CA GLU A 28 -15.74 -3.07 -19.50
C GLU A 28 -14.41 -2.73 -20.21
N THR A 29 -14.45 -2.61 -21.54
CA THR A 29 -13.32 -2.27 -22.44
C THR A 29 -13.07 -0.76 -22.59
N GLU A 30 -14.00 0.10 -22.17
CA GLU A 30 -13.85 1.55 -22.27
C GLU A 30 -12.91 2.12 -21.19
N VAL A 31 -12.38 3.33 -21.42
CA VAL A 31 -11.47 4.01 -20.50
C VAL A 31 -12.16 4.30 -19.16
N GLY A 32 -11.64 3.75 -18.08
CA GLY A 32 -12.26 3.80 -16.75
C GLY A 32 -13.18 2.62 -16.43
N GLY A 33 -13.32 1.68 -17.37
CA GLY A 33 -13.88 0.35 -17.11
C GLY A 33 -12.88 -0.59 -16.43
N ARG A 34 -13.34 -1.79 -16.09
CA ARG A 34 -12.56 -2.80 -15.36
C ARG A 34 -11.27 -3.21 -16.09
N PHE A 35 -11.33 -3.37 -17.42
CA PHE A 35 -10.20 -3.83 -18.21
C PHE A 35 -9.28 -2.71 -18.67
N ARG A 36 -9.73 -1.46 -18.61
CA ARG A 36 -8.93 -0.29 -19.01
C ARG A 36 -8.97 0.80 -17.94
N PRO A 37 -8.42 0.54 -16.75
CA PRO A 37 -8.38 1.51 -15.67
C PRO A 37 -7.60 2.76 -16.08
N LEU A 38 -7.88 3.86 -15.40
CA LEU A 38 -7.18 5.10 -15.65
C LEU A 38 -5.79 5.06 -15.04
N SER A 39 -4.78 5.46 -15.80
CA SER A 39 -3.38 5.47 -15.33
C SER A 39 -3.20 6.31 -14.07
N ASP A 40 -2.25 5.93 -13.22
CA ASP A 40 -1.93 6.70 -12.03
C ASP A 40 -1.43 8.10 -12.38
N ILE A 41 -1.78 9.08 -11.54
CA ILE A 41 -1.36 10.46 -11.70
C ILE A 41 0.03 10.59 -11.06
N THR A 42 1.06 10.76 -11.87
CA THR A 42 2.46 10.83 -11.42
C THR A 42 3.13 12.11 -11.92
N GLY A 43 4.24 12.53 -11.31
CA GLY A 43 5.01 13.68 -11.78
C GLY A 43 4.37 15.06 -11.54
N VAL A 44 3.33 15.15 -10.71
CA VAL A 44 2.62 16.42 -10.42
C VAL A 44 2.65 16.78 -8.95
N CYS A 45 2.46 18.07 -8.64
CA CYS A 45 2.30 18.51 -7.26
C CYS A 45 0.95 18.05 -6.66
N PRO A 46 0.81 18.00 -5.31
CA PRO A 46 -0.43 17.58 -4.66
C PRO A 46 -1.66 18.37 -5.13
N LYS A 47 -1.53 19.71 -5.24
CA LYS A 47 -2.61 20.57 -5.74
C LYS A 47 -3.05 20.19 -7.16
N CYS A 48 -2.10 19.86 -8.04
CA CYS A 48 -2.41 19.46 -9.41
C CYS A 48 -2.97 18.04 -9.49
N LYS A 49 -2.53 17.15 -8.60
CA LYS A 49 -3.11 15.81 -8.43
C LYS A 49 -4.59 15.93 -8.09
N ASP A 50 -4.95 16.72 -7.08
CA ASP A 50 -6.33 16.92 -6.64
C ASP A 50 -7.21 17.48 -7.77
N GLN A 51 -6.68 18.41 -8.56
CA GLN A 51 -7.38 18.95 -9.72
C GLN A 51 -7.68 17.88 -10.78
N ILE A 52 -6.73 16.98 -11.05
CA ILE A 52 -6.92 15.89 -12.02
C ILE A 52 -7.88 14.84 -11.44
N GLU A 53 -7.72 14.46 -10.17
CA GLU A 53 -8.61 13.52 -9.48
C GLU A 53 -10.05 14.03 -9.44
N TRP A 54 -10.24 15.33 -9.16
CA TRP A 54 -11.55 15.95 -9.24
C TRP A 54 -12.15 15.82 -10.65
N LYS A 55 -11.38 16.09 -11.71
CA LYS A 55 -11.88 15.89 -13.08
C LYS A 55 -12.28 14.44 -13.35
N ARG A 56 -11.52 13.47 -12.83
CA ARG A 56 -11.84 12.02 -12.93
C ARG A 56 -13.13 11.71 -12.20
N LYS A 57 -13.25 12.12 -10.94
CA LYS A 57 -14.39 11.87 -10.07
C LYS A 57 -15.70 12.46 -10.60
N TYR A 58 -15.62 13.62 -11.25
CA TYR A 58 -16.79 14.33 -11.76
C TYR A 58 -17.00 14.16 -13.27
N GLY A 59 -16.35 13.20 -13.93
CA GLY A 59 -16.58 12.89 -15.35
C GLY A 59 -16.11 13.98 -16.33
N LYS A 60 -15.30 14.94 -15.87
CA LYS A 60 -14.75 16.04 -16.68
C LYS A 60 -13.35 15.75 -17.21
N TYR A 61 -12.86 14.53 -17.00
CA TYR A 61 -11.53 14.10 -17.43
C TYR A 61 -11.53 13.74 -18.91
N LYS A 62 -10.62 14.37 -19.67
CA LYS A 62 -10.39 14.11 -21.09
C LYS A 62 -9.04 13.40 -21.24
N PRO A 63 -9.03 12.08 -21.52
CA PRO A 63 -7.78 11.37 -21.79
C PRO A 63 -7.14 11.87 -23.09
N LEU A 64 -5.84 11.65 -23.23
CA LEU A 64 -5.14 11.83 -24.51
C LEU A 64 -5.31 10.56 -25.34
N SER A 65 -5.70 10.70 -26.60
CA SER A 65 -5.60 9.63 -27.60
C SER A 65 -4.16 9.48 -28.08
N GLU A 66 -3.48 10.59 -28.31
CA GLU A 66 -2.10 10.66 -28.80
C GLU A 66 -1.19 11.43 -27.83
N PRO A 67 0.12 11.13 -27.81
CA PRO A 67 1.08 11.89 -27.02
C PRO A 67 1.14 13.37 -27.42
N ALA A 68 1.03 14.26 -26.43
CA ALA A 68 1.14 15.69 -26.63
C ALA A 68 2.62 16.15 -26.67
N LYS A 69 2.82 17.36 -27.21
CA LYS A 69 4.14 18.01 -27.32
C LYS A 69 4.57 18.54 -25.94
N CYS A 70 5.77 18.17 -25.51
CA CYS A 70 6.39 18.67 -24.29
C CYS A 70 6.86 20.12 -24.48
N GLN A 71 6.60 21.01 -23.52
CA GLN A 71 7.04 22.41 -23.58
C GLN A 71 8.56 22.61 -23.41
N LYS A 72 9.31 21.60 -22.93
CA LYS A 72 10.76 21.67 -22.72
C LYS A 72 11.54 21.03 -23.86
N CYS A 73 11.40 19.71 -24.04
CA CYS A 73 12.13 19.00 -25.10
C CYS A 73 11.48 19.10 -26.48
N THR A 74 10.29 19.70 -26.60
CA THR A 74 9.51 19.86 -27.85
C THR A 74 9.13 18.56 -28.59
N LYS A 75 9.51 17.40 -28.04
CA LYS A 75 9.12 16.08 -28.54
C LYS A 75 7.68 15.72 -28.12
N ARG A 76 6.99 14.90 -28.90
CA ARG A 76 5.68 14.31 -28.56
C ARG A 76 5.84 13.17 -27.54
N ALA A 77 6.17 13.53 -26.31
CA ALA A 77 6.50 12.59 -25.23
C ALA A 77 5.55 12.68 -24.03
N VAL A 78 4.56 13.58 -24.06
CA VAL A 78 3.60 13.75 -22.96
C VAL A 78 2.47 12.74 -23.11
N ARG A 79 2.50 11.67 -22.32
CA ARG A 79 1.48 10.60 -22.36
C ARG A 79 0.36 10.77 -21.34
N GLN A 80 0.59 11.53 -20.26
CA GLN A 80 -0.43 11.80 -19.25
C GLN A 80 -1.29 13.01 -19.60
N ALA A 81 -2.60 12.93 -19.40
CA ALA A 81 -3.50 14.04 -19.69
C ALA A 81 -3.29 15.22 -18.75
N TYR A 82 -3.51 16.44 -19.26
CA TYR A 82 -3.32 17.70 -18.52
C TYR A 82 -1.88 17.99 -18.08
N HIS A 83 -0.91 17.29 -18.65
CA HIS A 83 0.51 17.56 -18.45
C HIS A 83 1.03 18.48 -19.56
N ASN A 84 1.94 19.37 -19.21
CA ASN A 84 2.64 20.27 -20.14
C ASN A 84 4.07 19.77 -20.43
N LEU A 85 4.64 19.00 -19.50
CA LEU A 85 5.98 18.42 -19.59
C LEU A 85 5.90 16.89 -19.63
N CYS A 86 6.87 16.26 -20.30
CA CYS A 86 7.06 14.82 -20.16
C CYS A 86 7.75 14.50 -18.83
N ASN A 87 7.64 13.25 -18.36
CA ASN A 87 8.20 12.83 -17.07
C ASN A 87 9.71 13.07 -17.00
N ALA A 88 10.45 12.80 -18.08
CA ALA A 88 11.89 13.05 -18.14
C ALA A 88 12.24 14.52 -17.86
N CYS A 89 11.62 15.46 -18.59
CA CYS A 89 11.87 16.89 -18.38
C CYS A 89 11.38 17.39 -17.01
N ALA A 90 10.31 16.80 -16.47
CA ALA A 90 9.82 17.16 -15.14
C ALA A 90 10.81 16.74 -14.04
N LYS A 91 11.42 15.54 -14.19
CA LYS A 91 12.47 15.01 -13.31
C LYS A 91 13.77 15.81 -13.41
N GLU A 92 14.28 16.03 -14.62
CA GLU A 92 15.53 16.77 -14.85
C GLU A 92 15.49 18.19 -14.25
N HIS A 93 14.33 18.86 -14.35
CA HIS A 93 14.17 20.21 -13.84
C HIS A 93 13.56 20.28 -12.43
N ASN A 94 13.18 19.14 -11.82
CA ASN A 94 12.50 19.06 -10.52
C ASN A 94 11.27 20.00 -10.43
N VAL A 95 10.39 19.93 -11.42
CA VAL A 95 9.17 20.76 -11.50
C VAL A 95 7.93 19.90 -11.70
N CYS A 96 6.78 20.42 -11.30
CA CYS A 96 5.49 19.79 -11.58
C CYS A 96 5.24 19.69 -13.09
N ALA A 97 4.92 18.51 -13.59
CA ALA A 97 4.69 18.30 -15.01
C ALA A 97 3.44 19.00 -15.56
N LYS A 98 2.50 19.39 -14.69
CA LYS A 98 1.28 20.14 -15.05
C LYS A 98 1.48 21.66 -14.97
N CYS A 99 1.82 22.20 -13.81
CA CYS A 99 1.92 23.66 -13.64
C CYS A 99 3.32 24.24 -13.85
N SER A 100 4.34 23.39 -14.04
CA SER A 100 5.76 23.79 -14.21
C SER A 100 6.36 24.59 -13.05
N CYS A 101 5.65 24.70 -11.93
CA CYS A 101 6.18 25.27 -10.69
C CYS A 101 7.18 24.32 -10.05
N ARG A 102 8.23 24.88 -9.45
CA ARG A 102 9.10 24.15 -8.50
C ARG A 102 8.30 23.88 -7.23
N VAL A 103 8.44 22.67 -6.71
CA VAL A 103 7.70 22.19 -5.55
C VAL A 103 8.53 21.13 -4.86
N ASP A 104 8.53 21.15 -3.54
CA ASP A 104 9.35 20.23 -2.73
C ASP A 104 8.86 18.79 -2.80
N ARG A 105 7.56 18.59 -3.08
CA ARG A 105 6.93 17.27 -3.16
C ARG A 105 6.23 17.06 -4.48
N ILE A 106 6.71 16.09 -5.24
CA ILE A 106 6.09 15.55 -6.44
C ILE A 106 5.42 14.23 -6.09
N VAL A 107 4.22 14.00 -6.61
CA VAL A 107 3.39 12.81 -6.37
C VAL A 107 3.69 11.74 -7.41
N GLY A 108 3.83 10.49 -6.96
CA GLY A 108 3.95 9.30 -7.79
C GLY A 108 5.40 8.99 -8.20
N ARG A 109 5.81 7.73 -8.03
CA ARG A 109 7.04 7.17 -8.60
C ARG A 109 6.79 6.75 -10.04
N ASP A 110 7.83 6.75 -10.88
CA ASP A 110 7.67 6.25 -12.24
C ASP A 110 7.48 4.72 -12.21
N ILE A 111 6.54 4.23 -13.00
CA ILE A 111 6.18 2.80 -13.06
C ILE A 111 7.41 1.94 -13.38
N THR A 112 8.28 2.42 -14.26
CA THR A 112 9.53 1.74 -14.63
C THR A 112 10.50 1.60 -13.46
N GLU A 113 10.55 2.59 -12.56
CA GLU A 113 11.40 2.52 -11.36
C GLU A 113 10.82 1.51 -10.37
N VAL A 114 9.50 1.51 -10.18
CA VAL A 114 8.81 0.54 -9.33
C VAL A 114 8.97 -0.89 -9.86
N GLU A 115 8.84 -1.10 -11.18
CA GLU A 115 9.05 -2.40 -11.82
C GLU A 115 10.50 -2.88 -11.69
N ALA A 116 11.48 -1.98 -11.84
CA ALA A 116 12.89 -2.31 -11.64
C ALA A 116 13.18 -2.68 -10.17
N GLU A 117 12.65 -1.92 -9.21
CA GLU A 117 12.73 -2.22 -7.77
C GLU A 117 12.13 -3.59 -7.45
N GLN A 118 10.95 -3.89 -8.01
CA GLN A 118 10.30 -5.20 -7.84
C GLN A 118 11.12 -6.34 -8.46
N LYS A 119 11.69 -6.14 -9.64
CA LYS A 119 12.53 -7.15 -10.30
C LYS A 119 13.81 -7.42 -9.50
N MET A 120 14.44 -6.38 -8.97
CA MET A 120 15.62 -6.51 -8.10
C MET A 120 15.27 -7.27 -6.82
N LEU A 121 14.15 -6.93 -6.18
CA LEU A 121 13.65 -7.64 -5.01
C LEU A 121 13.38 -9.12 -5.31
N GLN A 122 12.74 -9.41 -6.44
CA GLN A 122 12.46 -10.79 -6.86
C GLN A 122 13.75 -11.58 -7.16
N ALA A 123 14.74 -10.93 -7.80
CA ALA A 123 16.05 -11.54 -8.03
C ALA A 123 16.78 -11.84 -6.72
N ALA A 124 16.73 -10.91 -5.75
CA ALA A 124 17.29 -11.12 -4.41
C ALA A 124 16.60 -12.29 -3.68
N ILE A 125 15.28 -12.40 -3.76
CA ILE A 125 14.52 -13.54 -3.21
C ILE A 125 14.92 -14.85 -3.90
N ASN A 126 15.14 -14.82 -5.21
CA ASN A 126 15.51 -16.01 -5.96
C ASN A 126 16.94 -16.49 -5.65
N ASN A 127 17.87 -15.56 -5.39
CA ASN A 127 19.24 -15.84 -5.01
C ASN A 127 19.42 -16.09 -3.49
N ALA A 128 18.40 -15.83 -2.68
CA ALA A 128 18.42 -16.14 -1.25
C ALA A 128 18.47 -17.65 -1.02
N ARG A 129 18.95 -18.06 0.15
CA ARG A 129 18.95 -19.46 0.57
C ARG A 129 17.53 -20.02 0.50
N GLU A 130 17.39 -21.26 0.04
CA GLU A 130 16.08 -21.90 -0.16
C GLU A 130 15.20 -21.88 1.10
N ARG A 131 15.81 -22.01 2.29
CA ARG A 131 15.10 -21.89 3.58
C ARG A 131 14.44 -20.52 3.75
N ASP A 132 15.17 -19.45 3.45
CA ASP A 132 14.72 -18.07 3.63
C ASP A 132 13.68 -17.71 2.57
N LYS A 133 13.92 -18.13 1.32
CA LYS A 133 12.96 -18.03 0.22
C LYS A 133 11.61 -18.68 0.58
N ARG A 134 11.62 -19.92 1.09
CA ARG A 134 10.40 -20.60 1.55
C ARG A 134 9.75 -19.92 2.75
N SER A 135 10.54 -19.37 3.67
CA SER A 135 10.02 -18.63 4.82
C SER A 135 9.25 -17.38 4.38
N LEU A 136 9.85 -16.59 3.48
CA LEU A 136 9.23 -15.40 2.88
C LEU A 136 7.94 -15.76 2.13
N LEU A 137 7.96 -16.81 1.29
CA LEU A 137 6.78 -17.26 0.56
C LEU A 137 5.64 -17.69 1.49
N ARG A 138 5.95 -18.38 2.60
CA ARG A 138 4.95 -18.73 3.62
C ARG A 138 4.39 -17.49 4.30
N ALA A 139 5.23 -16.52 4.68
CA ALA A 139 4.78 -15.27 5.28
C ALA A 139 3.85 -14.48 4.32
N MET A 140 4.21 -14.39 3.04
CA MET A 140 3.38 -13.76 2.00
C MET A 140 2.03 -14.47 1.83
N ASN A 141 2.00 -15.81 1.88
CA ASN A 141 0.75 -16.57 1.76
C ASN A 141 -0.11 -16.50 3.02
N LYS A 142 0.50 -16.45 4.22
CA LYS A 142 -0.21 -16.29 5.49
C LYS A 142 -0.88 -14.91 5.61
N GLY A 143 -0.24 -13.86 5.09
CA GLY A 143 -0.87 -12.54 4.98
C GLY A 143 -2.06 -12.53 4.02
N LYS A 144 -2.03 -13.32 2.94
CA LYS A 144 -3.14 -13.42 1.98
C LYS A 144 -4.35 -14.21 2.50
N SER A 145 -4.15 -15.21 3.38
CA SER A 145 -5.26 -15.96 3.98
C SER A 145 -6.01 -15.12 5.02
N GLN A 146 -5.32 -14.32 5.83
CA GLN A 146 -5.97 -13.43 6.81
C GLN A 146 -6.78 -12.30 6.18
N THR A 147 -6.43 -11.84 4.97
CA THR A 147 -7.26 -10.86 4.23
C THR A 147 -8.54 -11.48 3.66
N LYS A 148 -8.56 -12.80 3.41
CA LYS A 148 -9.76 -13.51 2.93
C LYS A 148 -10.75 -13.84 4.06
N GLU A 149 -10.26 -14.04 5.29
CA GLU A 149 -11.08 -14.35 6.46
C GLU A 149 -11.88 -13.15 7.00
N LYS A 150 -11.56 -11.91 6.58
CA LYS A 150 -12.30 -10.70 7.04
C LYS A 150 -13.47 -10.28 6.16
N ASP A 151 -13.69 -10.91 5.00
CA ASP A 151 -14.74 -10.53 4.03
C ASP A 151 -15.88 -11.56 3.93
N GLN A 152 -15.87 -12.60 4.76
CA GLN A 152 -16.97 -13.58 4.86
C GLN A 152 -17.22 -13.91 6.33
N ASP A 153 -18.06 -13.12 7.00
CA ASP A 153 -19.00 -13.63 7.99
C ASP A 153 -20.00 -12.52 8.39
N GLN A 154 -21.10 -12.48 7.64
CA GLN A 154 -22.43 -12.10 8.14
C GLN A 154 -23.43 -13.06 7.49
N ASP A 155 -23.90 -14.08 8.23
CA ASP A 155 -25.29 -14.30 8.69
C ASP A 155 -25.52 -15.79 9.07
N PRO A 156 -26.62 -16.24 9.72
CA PRO A 156 -26.57 -16.77 11.08
C PRO A 156 -27.05 -18.23 11.21
N THR A 157 -26.72 -18.85 12.35
CA THR A 157 -27.43 -19.94 13.08
C THR A 157 -27.98 -21.15 12.31
N ASP A 158 -27.54 -22.36 12.65
CA ASP A 158 -28.27 -23.28 13.53
C ASP A 158 -27.39 -24.51 13.87
N GLY A 159 -27.58 -25.08 15.06
CA GLY A 159 -26.61 -25.92 15.74
C GLY A 159 -26.59 -27.39 15.33
N GLN A 160 -25.48 -28.06 15.68
CA GLN A 160 -25.47 -29.45 16.11
C GLN A 160 -24.15 -29.80 16.82
N HIS A 161 -24.30 -30.19 18.09
CA HIS A 161 -23.27 -30.79 18.94
C HIS A 161 -22.56 -31.98 18.26
N LYS A 162 -21.23 -32.01 18.28
CA LYS A 162 -20.46 -33.26 18.37
C LYS A 162 -19.28 -33.10 19.32
N ALA A 163 -19.35 -33.84 20.41
CA ALA A 163 -18.30 -34.04 21.38
C ALA A 163 -17.17 -34.88 20.77
N GLY A 164 -15.92 -34.51 21.05
CA GLY A 164 -14.76 -35.34 20.71
C GLY A 164 -13.48 -34.54 20.54
N ASP A 165 -13.01 -33.90 21.61
CA ASP A 165 -11.59 -33.54 21.74
C ASP A 165 -11.24 -33.42 23.22
N LEU A 166 -10.91 -34.56 23.82
CA LEU A 166 -10.36 -34.67 25.18
C LEU A 166 -8.98 -35.29 25.09
N PHE A 167 -7.98 -34.49 24.69
CA PHE A 167 -6.59 -34.67 25.11
C PHE A 167 -5.87 -33.33 25.04
N ASN A 168 -6.13 -32.45 26.02
CA ASN A 168 -5.29 -31.29 26.25
C ASN A 168 -4.01 -31.74 26.99
N ALA A 169 -2.92 -31.82 26.24
CA ALA A 169 -1.60 -32.22 26.71
C ALA A 169 -0.95 -31.12 27.57
N GLY A 170 -1.43 -30.96 28.80
CA GLY A 170 -0.85 -30.03 29.78
C GLY A 170 -0.67 -30.70 31.12
N SER A 171 0.47 -31.36 31.34
CA SER A 171 1.18 -31.46 32.64
C SER A 171 2.29 -32.53 32.57
N LEU A 172 3.36 -32.26 31.82
CA LEU A 172 4.63 -33.01 31.92
C LEU A 172 5.50 -32.49 33.08
N GLU A 173 5.22 -31.28 33.58
CA GLU A 173 6.05 -30.58 34.55
C GLU A 173 5.75 -30.93 36.01
N ALA A 174 4.65 -31.65 36.29
CA ALA A 174 4.30 -32.09 37.64
C ALA A 174 5.00 -33.39 38.10
N TYR A 175 5.66 -34.12 37.21
CA TYR A 175 6.32 -35.40 37.53
C TYR A 175 7.82 -35.26 37.86
N ALA A 176 8.48 -34.17 37.42
CA ALA A 176 9.92 -34.00 37.63
C ALA A 176 10.30 -33.38 39.00
N GLY A 177 9.32 -32.99 39.81
CA GLY A 177 9.53 -32.16 41.01
C GLY A 177 9.69 -32.89 42.34
N THR A 178 9.75 -34.22 42.40
CA THR A 178 9.86 -34.94 43.68
C THR A 178 10.87 -36.09 43.60
N ALA A 179 12.16 -35.78 43.67
CA ALA A 179 13.17 -36.66 44.24
C ALA A 179 14.52 -35.94 44.43
N ARG A 180 14.94 -35.83 45.70
CA ARG A 180 16.30 -35.58 46.24
C ARG A 180 16.62 -34.15 46.70
N ASP A 181 16.19 -33.86 47.93
CA ASP A 181 16.97 -33.07 48.87
C ASP A 181 17.67 -34.04 49.84
N ASP A 182 18.98 -33.90 50.04
CA ASP A 182 19.70 -34.15 51.30
C ASP A 182 21.17 -33.68 51.14
N GLU A 183 21.42 -32.46 51.65
CA GLU A 183 22.54 -32.01 52.51
C GLU A 183 24.00 -32.35 52.13
N ALA A 184 24.85 -31.36 51.79
CA ALA A 184 25.82 -30.64 52.66
C ALA A 184 27.27 -30.98 52.17
N GLU A 185 28.35 -30.20 52.21
CA GLU A 185 28.79 -29.03 52.98
C GLU A 185 29.70 -28.12 52.12
N ASP A 186 29.80 -26.87 52.56
CA ASP A 186 30.72 -25.78 52.23
C ASP A 186 32.20 -26.13 52.46
N LEU A 187 33.13 -25.61 51.63
CA LEU A 187 34.55 -25.39 52.00
C LEU A 187 35.30 -24.47 50.98
N SER A 188 35.40 -23.20 51.37
CA SER A 188 36.54 -22.26 51.34
C SER A 188 37.24 -21.78 50.03
N ASP A 189 37.24 -20.44 49.92
CA ASP A 189 38.23 -19.48 49.38
C ASP A 189 39.66 -19.96 49.11
N GLU A 190 40.26 -19.52 48.00
CA GLU A 190 41.50 -18.71 48.04
C GLU A 190 41.94 -18.11 46.69
N GLU A 191 42.36 -16.85 46.79
CA GLU A 191 42.78 -15.88 45.78
C GLU A 191 44.27 -16.02 45.46
N ALA A 192 44.70 -15.96 44.18
CA ALA A 192 46.04 -15.47 43.80
C ALA A 192 46.20 -15.13 42.31
N GLN A 193 46.21 -13.81 42.08
CA GLN A 193 46.96 -12.98 41.15
C GLN A 193 48.14 -13.54 40.28
N VAL A 194 48.17 -13.02 39.04
CA VAL A 194 49.27 -12.26 38.36
C VAL A 194 50.39 -13.03 37.61
N VAL A 195 50.37 -12.81 36.28
CA VAL A 195 51.46 -12.40 35.37
C VAL A 195 52.81 -13.10 35.50
N ASN A 196 53.14 -13.90 34.47
CA ASN A 196 54.24 -13.59 33.54
C ASN A 196 54.06 -14.34 32.22
#